data_AF-A0A1A9AAP8-F1
#
_entry.id   AF-A0A1A9AAP8-F1
#
_cell.length_a   1.000
_cell.length_b   1.000
_cell.length_c   1.000
_cell.angle_alpha   90.00
_cell.angle_beta   90.00
_cell.angle_gamma   90.00
#
_symmetry.space_group_name_H-M   'P 1'
#
loop_
_entity.id
_entity.type
_entity.pdbx_description
1 polymer ?
#
loop_
_entity_poly.entity_id
_entity_poly.type
_entity_poly.pdbx_seq_one_letter_code
_entity_poly.pdbx_strand_id
1 'polypeptide(L)'
;MSRDDEVWFSASMKFALYTQDGKFFQHSVSVYLFRAPDHDVARLRALQIGAGQEQIYLNAEGSLIRIALVQVDTLDMIGEIEDGVEVYSWPGPEENQSPFPWSHKFNPGESDFYPSV
;
A
#
# COMPACT_ATOMS: atom_id res chain seq x y z
N MET A 1 15.81 22.00 -2.17
CA MET A 1 14.49 22.42 -1.67
C MET A 1 14.50 22.25 -0.17
N SER A 2 13.98 23.23 0.56
CA SER A 2 13.79 23.08 2.02
C SER A 2 12.67 22.07 2.25
N ARG A 3 12.66 21.41 3.41
CA ARG A 3 11.52 20.56 3.81
C ARG A 3 10.21 21.36 3.87
N ASP A 4 10.30 22.69 3.96
CA ASP A 4 9.16 23.61 3.99
C ASP A 4 8.48 23.77 2.62
N ASP A 5 9.15 23.44 1.51
CA ASP A 5 8.60 23.55 0.15
C ASP A 5 7.77 22.31 -0.27
N GLU A 6 7.75 21.24 0.55
CA GLU A 6 6.99 20.03 0.26
C GLU A 6 5.51 20.15 0.67
N VAL A 7 4.59 19.70 -0.18
CA VAL A 7 3.16 19.60 0.13
C VAL A 7 2.81 18.20 0.64
N TRP A 8 1.67 18.06 1.32
CA TRP A 8 1.21 16.76 1.80
C TRP A 8 0.57 15.94 0.68
N PHE A 9 0.76 14.64 0.76
CA PHE A 9 0.12 13.64 -0.09
C PHE A 9 -0.50 12.55 0.77
N SER A 10 -1.64 12.03 0.31
CA SER A 10 -2.24 10.79 0.76
C SER A 10 -2.08 9.73 -0.32
N ALA A 11 -1.59 8.55 0.05
CA ALA A 11 -1.56 7.40 -0.86
C ALA A 11 -2.32 6.23 -0.25
N SER A 12 -3.38 5.79 -0.93
CA SER A 12 -4.04 4.52 -0.63
C SER A 12 -3.26 3.40 -1.32
N MET A 13 -2.87 2.36 -0.58
CA MET A 13 -2.08 1.25 -1.09
C MET A 13 -2.77 -0.06 -0.79
N LYS A 14 -2.81 -0.94 -1.78
CA LYS A 14 -3.36 -2.29 -1.66
C LYS A 14 -2.25 -3.31 -1.49
N PHE A 15 -2.37 -4.15 -0.48
CA PHE A 15 -1.48 -5.27 -0.21
C PHE A 15 -2.23 -6.58 -0.32
N ALA A 16 -1.53 -7.61 -0.79
CA ALA A 16 -1.97 -8.99 -0.71
C ALA A 16 -1.27 -9.67 0.45
N LEU A 17 -2.05 -10.27 1.34
CA LEU A 17 -1.60 -11.08 2.47
C LEU A 17 -1.99 -12.51 2.19
N TYR A 18 -1.02 -13.42 2.09
CA TYR A 18 -1.33 -14.81 1.78
C TYR A 18 -0.31 -15.78 2.35
N THR A 19 -0.74 -17.03 2.54
CA THR A 19 0.13 -18.10 3.04
C THR A 19 0.85 -18.82 1.92
N GLN A 20 2.01 -19.41 2.23
CA GLN A 20 2.76 -20.24 1.28
C GLN A 20 1.96 -21.45 0.78
N ASP A 21 1.12 -22.05 1.62
CA ASP A 21 0.27 -23.17 1.25
C ASP A 21 -1.01 -22.76 0.49
N GLY A 22 -1.20 -21.45 0.27
CA GLY A 22 -2.29 -20.89 -0.52
C GLY A 22 -3.67 -20.97 0.13
N LYS A 23 -3.77 -21.40 1.40
CA LYS A 23 -5.06 -21.56 2.11
C LYS A 23 -5.62 -20.27 2.70
N PHE A 24 -4.83 -19.22 2.74
CA PHE A 24 -5.27 -17.91 3.20
C PHE A 24 -4.89 -16.86 2.17
N PHE A 25 -5.83 -15.99 1.86
CA PHE A 25 -5.61 -14.81 1.05
C PHE A 25 -6.54 -13.69 1.50
N GLN A 26 -5.97 -12.50 1.65
CA GLN A 26 -6.73 -11.31 1.96
C GLN A 26 -6.06 -10.10 1.31
N HIS A 27 -6.88 -9.19 0.78
CA HIS A 27 -6.41 -7.84 0.48
C HIS A 27 -6.54 -6.96 1.72
N SER A 28 -5.51 -6.18 2.00
CA SER A 28 -5.63 -5.02 2.90
C SER A 28 -5.42 -3.74 2.12
N VAL A 29 -6.09 -2.68 2.56
CA VAL A 29 -5.83 -1.31 2.10
C VAL A 29 -5.26 -0.52 3.27
N SER A 30 -4.21 0.24 3.02
CA SER A 30 -3.61 1.14 4.00
C SER A 30 -3.34 2.50 3.38
N VAL A 31 -3.66 3.57 4.11
CA VAL A 31 -3.43 4.94 3.68
C VAL A 31 -2.18 5.49 4.36
N TYR A 32 -1.28 6.08 3.56
CA TYR A 32 -0.04 6.70 4.03
C TYR A 32 -0.05 8.18 3.75
N LEU A 33 0.28 8.97 4.78
CA LEU A 33 0.50 10.41 4.67
C LEU A 33 1.99 10.70 4.63
N PHE A 34 2.43 11.45 3.64
CA PHE A 34 3.82 11.89 3.52
C PHE A 34 3.92 13.20 2.76
N ARG A 35 5.06 13.88 2.89
CA ARG A 35 5.34 15.11 2.15
C ARG A 35 6.15 14.81 0.89
N ALA A 36 5.94 15.56 -0.17
CA ALA A 36 6.72 15.52 -1.41
C ALA A 36 6.62 16.87 -2.15
N PRO A 37 7.61 17.22 -3.00
CA PRO A 37 7.59 18.49 -3.74
C PRO A 37 6.55 18.53 -4.87
N ASP A 38 6.23 17.38 -5.47
CA ASP A 38 5.31 17.24 -6.59
C ASP A 38 4.79 15.79 -6.69
N HIS A 39 3.89 15.55 -7.64
CA HIS A 39 3.27 14.23 -7.85
C HIS A 39 4.27 13.15 -8.29
N ASP A 40 5.28 13.49 -9.08
CA ASP A 40 6.26 12.51 -9.58
C ASP A 40 7.12 11.98 -8.44
N VAL A 41 7.61 12.87 -7.58
CA VAL A 41 8.34 12.49 -6.37
C VAL A 41 7.42 11.81 -5.37
N ALA A 42 6.17 12.26 -5.26
CA ALA A 42 5.19 11.62 -4.38
C ALA A 42 4.93 10.17 -4.79
N ARG A 43 4.82 9.90 -6.09
CA ARG A 43 4.66 8.56 -6.65
C ARG A 43 5.85 7.66 -6.32
N LEU A 44 7.06 8.15 -6.52
CA LEU A 44 8.27 7.40 -6.18
C LEU A 44 8.35 7.11 -4.67
N ARG A 45 7.96 8.08 -3.83
CA ARG A 45 7.95 7.94 -2.37
C ARG A 45 6.86 6.96 -1.91
N ALA A 46 5.67 6.99 -2.50
CA ALA A 46 4.61 6.01 -2.26
C ALA A 46 5.09 4.58 -2.54
N LEU A 47 5.72 4.36 -3.70
CA LEU A 47 6.30 3.05 -4.06
C LEU A 47 7.39 2.61 -3.09
N GLN A 48 8.27 3.53 -2.66
CA GLN A 48 9.30 3.25 -1.66
C GLN A 48 8.71 2.87 -0.29
N ILE A 49 7.67 3.61 0.15
CA ILE A 49 6.96 3.31 1.40
C ILE A 49 6.35 1.91 1.32
N GLY A 50 5.57 1.64 0.27
CA GLY A 50 4.90 0.36 0.11
C GLY A 50 5.87 -0.82 -0.04
N ALA A 51 6.95 -0.66 -0.80
CA ALA A 51 8.01 -1.68 -0.89
C ALA A 51 8.67 -1.94 0.48
N GLY A 52 8.80 -0.91 1.32
CA GLY A 52 9.28 -1.05 2.69
C GLY A 52 8.31 -1.77 3.65
N GLN A 53 7.05 -1.94 3.27
CA GLN A 53 6.05 -2.71 4.03
C GLN A 53 5.97 -4.18 3.58
N GLU A 54 6.59 -4.54 2.45
CA GLU A 54 6.66 -5.92 2.02
C GLU A 54 7.50 -6.75 2.99
N GLN A 55 6.97 -7.89 3.42
CA GLN A 55 7.66 -8.75 4.36
C GLN A 55 7.16 -10.20 4.27
N ILE A 56 8.01 -11.11 4.73
CA ILE A 56 7.67 -12.51 4.95
C ILE A 56 7.92 -12.82 6.42
N TYR A 57 6.93 -13.36 7.11
CA TYR A 57 7.06 -13.74 8.52
C TYR A 57 6.29 -15.03 8.80
N LEU A 58 6.66 -15.69 9.90
CA LEU A 58 5.96 -16.87 10.41
C LEU A 58 4.85 -16.41 11.36
N ASN A 59 3.61 -16.82 11.11
CA ASN A 59 2.50 -16.54 12.04
C ASN A 59 2.49 -17.52 13.22
N ALA A 60 1.55 -17.33 14.16
CA ALA A 60 1.45 -18.14 15.37
C ALA A 60 1.12 -19.61 15.08
N GLU A 61 0.49 -19.88 13.93
CA GLU A 61 0.11 -21.21 13.45
C GLU A 61 1.26 -21.94 12.73
N GLY A 62 2.42 -21.31 12.59
CA GLY A 62 3.58 -21.88 11.90
C GLY A 62 3.50 -21.80 10.37
N SER A 63 2.58 -21.01 9.83
CA SER A 63 2.47 -20.72 8.39
C SER A 63 3.30 -19.50 8.02
N LEU A 64 4.02 -19.59 6.90
CA LEU A 64 4.68 -18.42 6.30
C LEU A 64 3.63 -17.54 5.62
N ILE A 65 3.53 -16.29 6.10
CA ILE A 65 2.73 -15.22 5.52
C ILE A 65 3.63 -14.32 4.70
N ARG A 66 3.17 -13.95 3.51
CA ARG A 66 3.76 -12.89 2.69
C ARG A 66 2.80 -11.72 2.61
N ILE A 67 3.33 -10.53 2.88
CA ILE A 67 2.70 -9.25 2.56
C ILE A 67 3.41 -8.73 1.31
N ALA A 68 2.65 -8.49 0.24
CA ALA A 68 3.18 -7.97 -1.02
C ALA A 68 2.37 -6.74 -1.47
N LEU A 69 3.07 -5.68 -1.88
CA LEU A 69 2.43 -4.48 -2.45
C LEU A 69 1.84 -4.84 -3.82
N VAL A 70 0.52 -4.74 -3.96
CA VAL A 70 -0.18 -5.01 -5.22
C VAL A 70 -0.13 -3.77 -6.10
N GLN A 71 -0.55 -2.63 -5.55
CA GLN A 71 -0.66 -1.37 -6.26
C GLN A 71 -0.78 -0.17 -5.31
N VAL A 72 -0.44 1.01 -5.81
CA VAL A 72 -0.86 2.28 -5.20
C VAL A 72 -2.20 2.65 -5.85
N ASP A 73 -3.28 2.55 -5.09
CA ASP A 73 -4.67 2.75 -5.56
C ASP A 73 -4.95 4.22 -5.88
N THR A 74 -4.58 5.14 -4.97
CA THR A 74 -4.75 6.58 -5.15
C THR A 74 -3.50 7.32 -4.67
N LEU A 75 -3.27 8.51 -5.21
CA LEU A 75 -2.20 9.41 -4.79
C LEU A 75 -2.69 10.85 -4.94
N ASP A 76 -3.13 11.43 -3.83
CA ASP A 76 -3.81 12.71 -3.81
C ASP A 76 -2.96 13.75 -3.09
N MET A 77 -2.75 14.90 -3.72
CA MET A 77 -2.15 16.07 -3.07
C MET A 77 -3.17 16.69 -2.12
N ILE A 78 -2.81 16.77 -0.85
CA ILE A 78 -3.66 17.36 0.19
C ILE A 78 -3.37 18.86 0.27
N GLY A 79 -4.43 19.67 0.28
CA GLY A 79 -4.37 21.10 0.55
C GLY A 79 -4.10 21.41 2.02
N GLU A 80 -4.63 22.52 2.54
CA GLU A 80 -4.55 22.81 3.98
C GLU A 80 -5.27 21.71 4.78
N ILE A 81 -4.54 21.10 5.72
CA ILE A 81 -5.07 20.10 6.65
C ILE A 81 -5.53 20.83 7.91
N GLU A 82 -6.83 21.06 8.03
CA GLU A 82 -7.46 21.49 9.28
C GLU A 82 -7.64 20.26 10.18
N ASP A 83 -6.60 19.92 10.94
CA ASP A 83 -6.53 18.88 12.00
C ASP A 83 -6.73 17.39 11.59
N GLY A 84 -5.61 16.65 11.57
CA GLY A 84 -5.35 15.63 12.60
C GLY A 84 -5.85 14.19 12.45
N VAL A 85 -5.28 13.44 11.49
CA VAL A 85 -5.25 11.95 11.39
C VAL A 85 -6.50 11.31 10.79
N GLU A 86 -6.49 11.15 9.46
CA GLU A 86 -7.29 10.13 8.80
C GLU A 86 -6.45 8.85 8.66
N VAL A 87 -6.80 7.80 9.40
CA VAL A 87 -6.30 6.43 9.19
C VAL A 87 -7.48 5.59 8.77
N TYR A 88 -7.70 5.48 7.46
CA TYR A 88 -8.58 4.48 6.90
C TYR A 88 -7.77 3.21 6.60
N SER A 89 -8.13 2.13 7.27
CA SER A 89 -7.66 0.79 6.96
C SER A 89 -8.86 -0.10 6.74
N TRP A 90 -9.03 -0.59 5.51
CA TRP A 90 -10.09 -1.53 5.18
C TRP A 90 -9.50 -2.92 4.98
N PRO A 91 -9.77 -3.88 5.88
CA PRO A 91 -9.57 -5.28 5.56
C PRO A 91 -10.58 -5.63 4.48
N GLY A 92 -10.08 -5.95 3.27
CA GLY A 92 -10.90 -6.48 2.20
C GLY A 92 -11.49 -7.84 2.57
N PRO A 93 -12.43 -8.36 1.76
CA PRO A 93 -12.97 -9.69 1.96
C PRO A 93 -11.83 -10.72 2.02
N GLU A 94 -11.93 -11.65 2.95
CA GLU A 94 -11.06 -12.81 3.03
C GLU A 94 -11.49 -13.82 1.96
N GLU A 95 -10.52 -14.37 1.23
CA GLU A 95 -10.73 -15.45 0.29
C GLU A 95 -10.08 -16.74 0.82
N ASN A 96 -10.80 -17.85 0.72
CA ASN A 96 -10.35 -19.15 1.23
C ASN A 96 -9.15 -19.73 0.48
N GLN A 97 -8.80 -19.18 -0.69
CA GLN A 97 -7.66 -19.62 -1.49
C GLN A 97 -7.01 -18.42 -2.17
N SER A 98 -5.68 -18.37 -2.15
CA SER A 98 -4.93 -17.38 -2.92
C SER A 98 -5.09 -17.62 -4.42
N PRO A 99 -5.54 -16.62 -5.20
CA PRO A 99 -5.56 -16.71 -6.65
C PRO A 99 -4.14 -16.63 -7.26
N PHE A 100 -3.13 -16.30 -6.45
CA PHE A 100 -1.74 -16.15 -6.90
C PHE A 100 -0.83 -17.26 -6.34
N PRO A 101 0.12 -17.79 -7.14
CA PRO A 101 1.16 -18.67 -6.63
C PRO A 101 2.09 -17.89 -5.70
N TRP A 102 2.73 -18.58 -4.74
CA TRP A 102 3.65 -17.96 -3.78
C TRP A 102 4.78 -17.12 -4.42
N SER A 103 5.25 -17.54 -5.60
CA SER A 103 6.31 -16.86 -6.35
C SER A 103 5.84 -15.66 -7.18
N HIS A 104 4.54 -15.31 -7.16
CA HIS A 104 4.00 -14.20 -7.94
C HIS A 104 4.69 -12.88 -7.57
N LYS A 105 4.97 -12.05 -8.57
CA LYS A 105 5.52 -10.71 -8.38
C LYS A 105 4.52 -9.71 -8.92
N PHE A 106 3.98 -8.88 -8.03
CA PHE A 106 3.16 -7.75 -8.40
C PHE A 106 4.04 -6.65 -9.00
N ASN A 107 3.44 -5.81 -9.83
CA ASN A 107 4.12 -4.66 -10.46
C ASN A 107 3.41 -3.35 -10.11
N PRO A 108 3.56 -2.85 -8.87
CA PRO A 108 2.88 -1.63 -8.43
C PRO A 108 3.36 -0.38 -9.19
N GLY A 109 4.48 -0.45 -9.92
CA GLY A 109 4.95 0.63 -10.79
C GLY A 109 4.08 0.87 -12.03
N GLU A 110 3.16 -0.03 -12.35
CA GLU A 110 2.21 0.07 -13.47
C GLU A 110 0.80 0.49 -13.01
N SER A 111 0.63 0.92 -11.75
CA SER A 111 -0.68 1.37 -11.26
C SER A 111 -1.19 2.59 -12.04
N ASP A 112 -2.43 2.49 -12.51
CA ASP A 112 -3.22 3.62 -13.00
C ASP A 112 -3.75 4.39 -11.78
N PHE A 113 -3.34 5.65 -11.63
CA PHE A 113 -3.82 6.51 -10.54
C PHE A 113 -5.16 7.09 -10.96
N TYR A 114 -6.22 6.65 -10.30
CA TYR A 114 -7.50 7.35 -10.41
C TYR A 114 -7.46 8.56 -9.48
N PRO A 115 -7.80 9.77 -9.95
CA PRO A 115 -8.04 10.88 -9.05
C PRO A 115 -9.21 10.52 -8.14
N SER A 116 -9.01 10.65 -6.83
CA SER A 116 -10.12 10.58 -5.87
C SER A 116 -11.12 11.71 -6.19
N VAL A 117 -12.40 11.37 -6.35
CA VAL A 117 -13.49 12.33 -6.57
C VAL A 117 -13.78 13.18 -5.35
#